data_AF-G5SGE7-F1
#
_entry.id   AF-G5SGE7-F1
#
_cell.length_a   1.000
_cell.length_b   1.000
_cell.length_c   1.000
_cell.angle_alpha   90.00
_cell.angle_beta   90.00
_cell.angle_gamma   90.00
#
_symmetry.space_group_name_H-M   'P 1'
#
loop_
_entity.id
_entity.type
_entity.pdbx_description
1 polymer ?
#
loop_
_entity_poly.entity_id
_entity_poly.type
_entity_poly.pdbx_seq_one_letter_code
_entity_poly.pdbx_strand_id
1 'polypeptide(L)'
;TARGGAGAIIVDGQRHDIGHRDALYIGKGAKELVFVSNEASRPAKFYYNCAPAHTAYPTKKVSPADVAPVTLGDNLTSNRRTINKYFVPDVLETCQLSMGLTELAPGNLWNTMPCHTHERRMEVYLYFNMEEDSCVFHMMGQPQETRHIVMRNEQAVISPSWSIHSGVGTKAYTFIWGMVGENQVFDDMDHVAVQDLR
;
A
#
# COMPACT_ATOMS: atom_id res chain seq x y z
N THR A 1 5.90 19.04 3.98
CA THR A 1 6.06 17.81 3.16
C THR A 1 5.08 16.77 3.70
N ALA A 2 4.45 15.95 2.85
CA ALA A 2 3.41 14.98 3.22
C ALA A 2 3.92 13.77 4.05
N ARG A 3 5.10 13.88 4.66
CA ARG A 3 5.72 12.82 5.46
C ARG A 3 5.27 13.01 6.91
N GLY A 4 4.52 12.04 7.44
CA GLY A 4 4.14 12.02 8.85
C GLY A 4 5.38 12.07 9.77
N GLY A 5 5.22 12.73 10.92
CA GLY A 5 6.24 12.76 11.97
C GLY A 5 6.36 11.44 12.73
N ALA A 6 7.29 11.38 13.68
CA ALA A 6 7.41 10.23 14.58
C ALA A 6 6.27 10.22 15.61
N GLY A 7 5.88 9.03 16.01
CA GLY A 7 4.85 8.82 17.01
C GLY A 7 5.05 7.49 17.73
N ALA A 8 3.97 7.02 18.35
CA ALA A 8 3.92 5.69 18.93
C ALA A 8 2.51 5.11 18.82
N ILE A 9 2.46 3.79 18.84
CA ILE A 9 1.24 3.01 18.98
C ILE A 9 1.36 2.23 20.28
N ILE A 10 0.38 2.39 21.17
CA ILE A 10 0.31 1.68 22.44
C ILE A 10 -0.75 0.60 22.28
N VAL A 11 -0.34 -0.66 22.42
CA VAL A 11 -1.19 -1.85 22.29
C VAL A 11 -1.33 -2.47 23.67
N ASP A 12 -2.52 -2.42 24.26
CA ASP A 12 -2.79 -2.96 25.62
C ASP A 12 -1.75 -2.49 26.67
N GLY A 13 -1.38 -1.20 26.62
CA GLY A 13 -0.39 -0.60 27.50
C GLY A 13 1.07 -0.78 27.06
N GLN A 14 1.37 -1.64 26.08
CA GLN A 14 2.71 -1.78 25.52
C GLN A 14 2.97 -0.72 24.45
N ARG A 15 3.93 0.18 24.72
CA ARG A 15 4.32 1.22 23.77
C ARG A 15 5.27 0.69 22.69
N HIS A 16 4.95 0.99 21.43
CA HIS A 16 5.81 0.80 20.27
C HIS A 16 6.10 2.17 19.63
N ASP A 17 7.35 2.62 19.65
CA ASP A 17 7.73 3.84 18.93
C ASP A 17 7.75 3.59 17.43
N ILE A 18 7.10 4.46 16.66
CA ILE A 18 6.93 4.35 15.21
C ILE A 18 7.55 5.58 14.56
N GLY A 19 8.69 5.36 13.89
CA GLY A 19 9.37 6.37 13.09
C GLY A 19 8.78 6.54 11.69
N HIS A 20 9.45 7.34 10.89
CA HIS A 20 9.08 7.50 9.48
C HIS A 20 9.24 6.18 8.73
N ARG A 21 8.18 5.72 8.05
CA ARG A 21 8.12 4.44 7.33
C ARG A 21 8.29 3.19 8.21
N ASP A 22 8.17 3.30 9.52
CA ASP A 22 7.94 2.14 10.36
C ASP A 22 6.48 1.67 10.21
N ALA A 23 6.26 0.37 10.37
CA ALA A 23 4.94 -0.23 10.42
C ALA A 23 4.78 -1.10 11.68
N LEU A 24 3.54 -1.32 12.11
CA LEU A 24 3.21 -2.22 13.21
C LEU A 24 2.06 -3.13 12.78
N TYR A 25 2.32 -4.44 12.72
CA TYR A 25 1.27 -5.43 12.63
C TYR A 25 0.73 -5.72 14.03
N ILE A 26 -0.59 -5.72 14.18
CA ILE A 26 -1.28 -5.98 15.44
C ILE A 26 -2.18 -7.19 15.23
N GLY A 27 -1.89 -8.26 15.96
CA GLY A 27 -2.65 -9.50 15.84
C GLY A 27 -4.04 -9.43 16.49
N LYS A 28 -4.88 -10.39 16.12
CA LYS A 28 -6.17 -10.65 16.79
C LYS A 28 -5.95 -10.80 18.31
N GLY A 29 -6.79 -10.13 19.09
CA GLY A 29 -6.84 -10.28 20.56
C GLY A 29 -6.44 -9.02 21.32
N ALA A 30 -5.76 -8.07 20.66
CA ALA A 30 -5.53 -6.74 21.23
C ALA A 30 -6.86 -6.04 21.55
N LYS A 31 -6.97 -5.42 22.73
CA LYS A 31 -8.23 -4.82 23.21
C LYS A 31 -8.26 -3.31 23.06
N GLU A 32 -7.14 -2.64 23.34
CA GLU A 32 -7.02 -1.19 23.29
C GLU A 32 -5.81 -0.76 22.45
N LEU A 33 -6.07 0.17 21.53
CA LEU A 33 -5.06 0.78 20.67
C LEU A 33 -5.07 2.29 20.86
N VAL A 34 -3.93 2.87 21.25
CA VAL A 34 -3.77 4.33 21.39
C VAL A 34 -2.68 4.82 20.45
N PHE A 35 -3.01 5.81 19.63
CA PHE A 35 -2.10 6.42 18.66
C PHE A 35 -1.64 7.78 19.16
N VAL A 36 -0.33 8.00 19.17
CA VAL A 36 0.28 9.20 19.73
C VAL A 36 1.23 9.82 18.72
N SER A 37 1.15 11.13 18.53
CA SER A 37 2.19 11.90 17.83
C SER A 37 3.19 12.44 18.85
N ASN A 38 4.49 12.33 18.56
CA ASN A 38 5.51 12.88 19.46
C ASN A 38 5.56 14.42 19.40
N GLU A 39 5.23 15.00 18.25
CA GLU A 39 5.23 16.45 18.01
C GLU A 39 3.88 16.89 17.43
N ALA A 40 3.17 17.82 18.07
CA ALA A 40 1.89 18.33 17.58
C ALA A 40 2.02 19.15 16.28
N SER A 41 3.14 19.85 16.10
CA SER A 41 3.44 20.63 14.89
C SER A 41 3.78 19.76 13.67
N ARG A 42 4.08 18.48 13.89
CA ARG A 42 4.40 17.51 12.84
C ARG A 42 3.82 16.15 13.23
N PRO A 43 2.49 16.00 13.15
CA PRO A 43 1.81 14.80 13.63
C PRO A 43 2.24 13.56 12.85
N ALA A 44 2.25 12.43 13.53
CA ALA A 44 2.35 11.13 12.89
C ALA A 44 1.10 10.87 12.04
N LYS A 45 1.28 10.26 10.86
CA LYS A 45 0.18 9.87 9.98
C LYS A 45 0.15 8.34 9.89
N PHE A 46 -0.72 7.73 10.67
CA PHE A 46 -0.91 6.28 10.69
C PHE A 46 -1.98 5.87 9.68
N TYR A 47 -1.57 5.34 8.53
CA TYR A 47 -2.47 4.62 7.64
C TYR A 47 -2.62 3.18 8.12
N TYR A 48 -3.83 2.64 8.08
CA TYR A 48 -4.10 1.27 8.49
C TYR A 48 -5.07 0.58 7.55
N ASN A 49 -4.90 -0.74 7.43
CA ASN A 49 -5.94 -1.65 6.95
C ASN A 49 -6.22 -2.66 8.06
N CYS A 50 -7.50 -3.02 8.24
CA CYS A 50 -7.94 -3.99 9.23
C CYS A 50 -8.76 -5.06 8.50
N ALA A 51 -8.50 -6.32 8.82
CA ALA A 51 -9.11 -7.47 8.17
C ALA A 51 -9.55 -8.52 9.22
N PRO A 52 -10.60 -9.31 8.94
CA PRO A 52 -10.95 -10.44 9.78
C PRO A 52 -9.76 -11.39 10.00
N ALA A 53 -9.58 -11.82 11.23
CA ALA A 53 -8.51 -12.74 11.62
C ALA A 53 -9.06 -13.87 12.51
N HIS A 54 -8.82 -15.11 12.08
CA HIS A 54 -9.29 -16.31 12.79
C HIS A 54 -8.25 -16.85 13.76
N THR A 55 -6.96 -16.59 13.51
CA THR A 55 -5.85 -16.93 14.40
C THR A 55 -5.16 -15.68 14.93
N ALA A 56 -4.57 -15.78 16.11
CA ALA A 56 -3.77 -14.71 16.71
C ALA A 56 -2.30 -14.92 16.35
N TYR A 57 -1.75 -14.02 15.54
CA TYR A 57 -0.32 -13.92 15.27
C TYR A 57 0.31 -12.79 16.11
N PRO A 58 1.62 -12.85 16.41
CA PRO A 58 2.26 -11.89 17.31
C PRO A 58 2.25 -10.47 16.73
N THR A 59 1.97 -9.48 17.60
CA THR A 59 2.21 -8.07 17.29
C THR A 59 3.68 -7.85 16.98
N LYS A 60 3.99 -7.26 15.83
CA LYS A 60 5.38 -7.10 15.35
C LYS A 60 5.56 -5.75 14.68
N LYS A 61 6.56 -5.00 15.17
CA LYS A 61 7.06 -3.81 14.48
C LYS A 61 7.93 -4.25 13.30
N VAL A 62 7.73 -3.61 12.15
CA VAL A 62 8.51 -3.81 10.93
C VAL A 62 9.10 -2.46 10.54
N SER A 63 10.42 -2.34 10.60
CA SER A 63 11.16 -1.16 10.17
C SER A 63 11.57 -1.28 8.70
N PRO A 64 11.98 -0.17 8.05
CA PRO A 64 12.56 -0.24 6.70
C PRO A 64 13.77 -1.18 6.58
N ALA A 65 14.49 -1.44 7.68
CA ALA A 65 15.63 -2.37 7.71
C ALA A 65 15.20 -3.85 7.72
N ASP A 66 13.97 -4.14 8.12
CA ASP A 66 13.40 -5.50 8.11
C ASP A 66 12.80 -5.87 6.74
N VAL A 67 12.67 -4.88 5.85
CA VAL A 67 12.12 -5.05 4.51
C VAL A 67 13.26 -5.26 3.52
N ALA A 68 13.09 -6.19 2.58
CA ALA A 68 13.98 -6.34 1.41
C ALA A 68 13.43 -5.50 0.24
N PRO A 69 13.88 -4.24 0.05
CA PRO A 69 13.37 -3.40 -1.03
C PRO A 69 13.80 -3.95 -2.39
N VAL A 70 12.88 -3.93 -3.35
CA VAL A 70 13.15 -4.35 -4.73
C VAL A 70 12.92 -3.17 -5.67
N THR A 71 13.95 -2.77 -6.38
CA THR A 71 13.86 -1.71 -7.40
C THR A 71 13.67 -2.32 -8.77
N LEU A 72 12.55 -1.99 -9.42
CA LEU A 72 12.14 -2.54 -10.71
C LEU A 72 11.81 -1.41 -11.70
N GLY A 73 11.60 -1.79 -12.95
CA GLY A 73 11.16 -0.88 -13.99
C GLY A 73 12.29 -0.04 -14.60
N ASP A 74 11.91 0.78 -15.57
CA ASP A 74 12.79 1.62 -16.38
C ASP A 74 12.17 3.01 -16.59
N ASN A 75 13.02 4.00 -16.85
CA ASN A 75 12.56 5.36 -17.17
C ASN A 75 11.83 5.40 -18.52
N LEU A 76 12.25 4.58 -19.50
CA LEU A 76 11.63 4.48 -20.83
C LEU A 76 10.18 4.02 -20.77
N THR A 77 9.83 3.21 -19.77
CA THR A 77 8.47 2.74 -19.52
C THR A 77 7.77 3.53 -18.40
N SER A 78 8.41 4.61 -17.91
CA SER A 78 7.92 5.49 -16.85
C SER A 78 7.46 4.75 -15.59
N ASN A 79 8.10 3.63 -15.26
CA ASN A 79 7.71 2.79 -14.12
C ASN A 79 8.88 2.42 -13.19
N ARG A 80 10.02 3.12 -13.28
CA ARG A 80 11.14 2.95 -12.34
C ARG A 80 10.66 3.25 -10.92
N ARG A 81 10.74 2.24 -10.04
CA ARG A 81 10.14 2.30 -8.69
C ARG A 81 10.81 1.36 -7.72
N THR A 82 10.68 1.66 -6.43
CA THR A 82 11.15 0.81 -5.32
C THR A 82 9.94 0.29 -4.56
N ILE A 83 9.83 -1.03 -4.46
CA ILE A 83 8.76 -1.73 -3.74
C ILE A 83 9.32 -2.18 -2.38
N ASN A 84 8.62 -1.83 -1.31
CA ASN A 84 8.94 -2.17 0.07
C ASN A 84 7.78 -3.02 0.62
N LYS A 85 7.99 -4.32 0.77
CA LYS A 85 6.96 -5.26 1.23
C LYS A 85 7.02 -5.37 2.76
N TYR A 86 6.02 -4.83 3.47
CA TYR A 86 6.03 -4.77 4.93
C TYR A 86 5.35 -5.98 5.55
N PHE A 87 4.10 -6.25 5.16
CA PHE A 87 3.32 -7.37 5.67
C PHE A 87 3.17 -8.40 4.56
N VAL A 88 4.13 -9.30 4.47
CA VAL A 88 4.16 -10.42 3.53
C VAL A 88 4.74 -11.65 4.23
N PRO A 89 4.47 -12.88 3.73
CA PRO A 89 4.91 -14.12 4.38
C PRO A 89 6.40 -14.19 4.71
N ASP A 90 7.26 -13.58 3.88
CA ASP A 90 8.71 -13.54 4.09
C ASP A 90 9.13 -12.69 5.31
N VAL A 91 8.28 -11.78 5.78
CA VAL A 91 8.58 -10.85 6.88
C VAL A 91 7.87 -11.26 8.17
N LEU A 92 6.60 -11.66 8.08
CA LEU A 92 5.80 -12.13 9.21
C LEU A 92 4.54 -12.89 8.75
N GLU A 93 3.97 -13.65 9.67
CA GLU A 93 2.69 -14.33 9.47
C GLU A 93 1.51 -13.39 9.73
N THR A 94 0.52 -13.43 8.84
CA THR A 94 -0.78 -12.78 8.98
C THR A 94 -1.87 -13.76 8.55
N CYS A 95 -3.14 -13.51 8.90
CA CYS A 95 -4.23 -14.39 8.45
C CYS A 95 -4.53 -14.26 6.95
N GLN A 96 -4.48 -13.03 6.44
CA GLN A 96 -4.85 -12.71 5.05
C GLN A 96 -4.34 -11.34 4.61
N LEU A 97 -4.12 -10.42 5.56
CA LEU A 97 -3.68 -9.06 5.26
C LEU A 97 -2.23 -9.06 4.77
N SER A 98 -2.03 -8.50 3.59
CA SER A 98 -0.72 -8.13 3.08
C SER A 98 -0.65 -6.64 2.77
N MET A 99 0.50 -6.02 3.01
CA MET A 99 0.69 -4.59 2.77
C MET A 99 2.11 -4.28 2.31
N GLY A 100 2.22 -3.27 1.47
CA GLY A 100 3.51 -2.73 1.05
C GLY A 100 3.42 -1.28 0.62
N LEU A 101 4.58 -0.66 0.47
CA LEU A 101 4.76 0.73 0.05
C LEU A 101 5.62 0.74 -1.21
N THR A 102 5.15 1.43 -2.23
CA THR A 102 5.89 1.62 -3.48
C THR A 102 6.14 3.10 -3.72
N GLU A 103 7.38 3.44 -4.02
CA GLU A 103 7.81 4.80 -4.33
C GLU A 103 8.28 4.88 -5.78
N LEU A 104 7.66 5.76 -6.56
CA LEU A 104 8.04 6.01 -7.95
C LEU A 104 9.27 6.93 -7.96
N ALA A 105 10.26 6.60 -8.79
CA ALA A 105 11.40 7.48 -8.98
C ALA A 105 10.96 8.80 -9.67
N PRO A 106 11.67 9.93 -9.45
CA PRO A 106 11.38 11.17 -10.17
C PRO A 106 11.26 10.96 -11.69
N GLY A 107 10.23 11.54 -12.30
CA GLY A 107 9.92 11.37 -13.74
C GLY A 107 9.19 10.07 -14.11
N ASN A 108 8.90 9.19 -13.15
CA ASN A 108 8.16 7.95 -13.39
C ASN A 108 6.74 8.05 -12.83
N LEU A 109 5.76 7.59 -13.62
CA LEU A 109 4.35 7.91 -13.41
C LEU A 109 3.48 6.66 -13.23
N TRP A 110 3.87 5.51 -13.79
CA TRP A 110 3.06 4.30 -13.80
C TRP A 110 3.34 3.37 -12.63
N ASN A 111 2.30 3.03 -11.87
CA ASN A 111 2.26 1.83 -11.05
C ASN A 111 1.51 0.70 -11.80
N THR A 112 1.72 -0.56 -11.36
CA THR A 112 0.97 -1.75 -11.81
C THR A 112 0.68 -1.77 -13.31
N MET A 113 1.74 -1.68 -14.12
CA MET A 113 1.70 -1.81 -15.57
C MET A 113 2.80 -2.76 -16.08
N PRO A 114 2.45 -3.82 -16.85
CA PRO A 114 1.09 -4.29 -17.19
C PRO A 114 0.21 -4.59 -15.96
N CYS A 115 -1.10 -4.38 -16.10
CA CYS A 115 -2.05 -4.55 -15.02
C CYS A 115 -2.55 -6.00 -14.92
N HIS A 116 -3.37 -6.29 -13.91
CA HIS A 116 -3.92 -7.61 -13.65
C HIS A 116 -5.21 -7.50 -12.86
N THR A 117 -5.92 -8.63 -12.75
CA THR A 117 -7.03 -8.85 -11.83
C THR A 117 -6.77 -10.09 -10.98
N HIS A 118 -7.51 -10.27 -9.88
CA HIS A 118 -7.43 -11.48 -9.07
C HIS A 118 -8.76 -11.75 -8.38
N GLU A 119 -9.52 -12.75 -8.85
CA GLU A 119 -10.85 -13.06 -8.32
C GLU A 119 -10.86 -13.41 -6.82
N ARG A 120 -9.76 -13.97 -6.31
CA ARG A 120 -9.62 -14.50 -4.94
C ARG A 120 -9.17 -13.47 -3.91
N ARG A 121 -8.84 -12.26 -4.34
CA ARG A 121 -8.28 -11.20 -3.49
C ARG A 121 -8.84 -9.84 -3.89
N MET A 122 -8.68 -8.84 -3.05
CA MET A 122 -9.02 -7.44 -3.36
C MET A 122 -7.94 -6.53 -2.81
N GLU A 123 -7.79 -5.35 -3.41
CA GLU A 123 -6.77 -4.38 -3.00
C GLU A 123 -7.36 -3.00 -2.68
N VAL A 124 -6.66 -2.27 -1.82
CA VAL A 124 -6.92 -0.86 -1.51
C VAL A 124 -5.61 -0.09 -1.66
N TYR A 125 -5.66 1.03 -2.38
CA TYR A 125 -4.50 1.87 -2.67
C TYR A 125 -4.66 3.22 -1.97
N LEU A 126 -3.65 3.65 -1.21
CA LEU A 126 -3.53 5.02 -0.70
C LEU A 126 -2.41 5.74 -1.46
N TYR A 127 -2.73 6.83 -2.16
CA TYR A 127 -1.75 7.69 -2.83
C TYR A 127 -1.32 8.84 -1.93
N PHE A 128 -0.01 9.12 -1.84
CA PHE A 128 0.54 10.20 -1.00
C PHE A 128 1.94 10.64 -1.46
N ASN A 129 2.56 11.58 -0.73
CA ASN A 129 3.80 12.25 -1.14
C ASN A 129 3.68 12.87 -2.55
N MET A 130 2.54 13.48 -2.80
CA MET A 130 2.23 14.17 -4.04
C MET A 130 2.36 15.68 -3.84
N GLU A 131 2.75 16.39 -4.89
CA GLU A 131 2.68 17.85 -4.94
C GLU A 131 1.21 18.31 -5.00
N GLU A 132 0.92 19.51 -4.52
CA GLU A 132 -0.46 20.02 -4.40
C GLU A 132 -1.16 20.16 -5.76
N ASP A 133 -0.39 20.49 -6.81
CA ASP A 133 -0.87 20.63 -8.18
C ASP A 133 -0.91 19.30 -8.96
N SER A 134 -0.47 18.18 -8.36
CA SER A 134 -0.44 16.89 -9.04
C SER A 134 -1.67 16.02 -8.73
N CYS A 135 -1.93 15.04 -9.59
CA CYS A 135 -2.95 14.01 -9.39
C CYS A 135 -2.47 12.66 -9.90
N VAL A 136 -3.19 11.61 -9.50
CA VAL A 136 -3.09 10.28 -10.10
C VAL A 136 -4.43 9.97 -10.77
N PHE A 137 -4.39 9.54 -12.02
CA PHE A 137 -5.52 8.89 -12.67
C PHE A 137 -5.44 7.41 -12.30
N HIS A 138 -6.21 6.99 -11.31
CA HIS A 138 -6.31 5.59 -10.92
C HIS A 138 -7.26 4.88 -11.88
N MET A 139 -6.72 3.94 -12.66
CA MET A 139 -7.45 3.09 -13.58
C MET A 139 -8.05 1.91 -12.82
N MET A 140 -9.35 1.72 -13.00
CA MET A 140 -10.15 0.65 -12.40
C MET A 140 -11.16 0.13 -13.43
N GLY A 141 -11.97 -0.86 -13.07
CA GLY A 141 -12.93 -1.49 -13.98
C GLY A 141 -12.44 -2.85 -14.46
N GLN A 142 -13.31 -3.57 -15.16
CA GLN A 142 -12.88 -4.75 -15.91
C GLN A 142 -11.91 -4.32 -17.03
N PRO A 143 -10.99 -5.20 -17.49
CA PRO A 143 -10.01 -4.86 -18.52
C PRO A 143 -10.60 -4.27 -19.82
N GLN A 144 -11.83 -4.64 -20.17
CA GLN A 144 -12.53 -4.19 -21.38
C GLN A 144 -13.49 -3.01 -21.15
N GLU A 145 -13.60 -2.52 -19.92
CA GLU A 145 -14.48 -1.42 -19.55
C GLU A 145 -13.80 -0.58 -18.47
N THR A 146 -12.61 -0.07 -18.79
CA THR A 146 -11.86 0.70 -17.81
C THR A 146 -12.56 2.03 -17.52
N ARG A 147 -12.40 2.49 -16.28
CA ARG A 147 -12.80 3.80 -15.78
C ARG A 147 -11.63 4.37 -15.01
N HIS A 148 -11.70 5.65 -14.70
CA HIS A 148 -10.69 6.29 -13.85
C HIS A 148 -11.31 7.11 -12.74
N ILE A 149 -10.54 7.26 -11.67
CA ILE A 149 -10.79 8.21 -10.60
C ILE A 149 -9.59 9.15 -10.54
N VAL A 150 -9.84 10.46 -10.52
CA VAL A 150 -8.79 11.45 -10.30
C VAL A 150 -8.54 11.58 -8.80
N MET A 151 -7.38 11.10 -8.38
CA MET A 151 -6.94 11.05 -6.99
C MET A 151 -5.94 12.18 -6.69
N ARG A 152 -6.03 12.75 -5.48
CA ARG A 152 -5.12 13.76 -4.93
C ARG A 152 -4.34 13.18 -3.75
N ASN A 153 -3.41 13.96 -3.22
CA ASN A 153 -2.57 13.57 -2.10
C ASN A 153 -3.42 13.06 -0.91
N GLU A 154 -3.04 11.93 -0.34
CA GLU A 154 -3.65 11.28 0.83
C GLU A 154 -5.11 10.81 0.61
N GLN A 155 -5.45 10.45 -0.63
CA GLN A 155 -6.71 9.78 -0.94
C GLN A 155 -6.51 8.29 -1.18
N ALA A 156 -7.50 7.49 -0.77
CA ALA A 156 -7.52 6.05 -0.97
C ALA A 156 -8.65 5.60 -1.91
N VAL A 157 -8.41 4.51 -2.63
CA VAL A 157 -9.36 3.89 -3.57
C VAL A 157 -9.42 2.39 -3.33
N ILE A 158 -10.65 1.86 -3.38
CA ILE A 158 -10.94 0.43 -3.23
C ILE A 158 -11.01 -0.19 -4.62
N SER A 159 -10.31 -1.30 -4.83
CA SER A 159 -10.39 -2.11 -6.05
C SER A 159 -11.07 -3.45 -5.76
N PRO A 160 -12.31 -3.66 -6.23
CA PRO A 160 -12.97 -4.97 -6.19
C PRO A 160 -12.16 -6.04 -6.95
N SER A 161 -12.35 -7.32 -6.62
CA SER A 161 -11.60 -8.45 -7.20
C SER A 161 -11.62 -8.53 -8.74
N TRP A 162 -12.76 -8.18 -9.34
CA TRP A 162 -12.96 -8.16 -10.79
C TRP A 162 -12.34 -6.94 -11.50
N SER A 163 -11.82 -5.99 -10.74
CA SER A 163 -11.30 -4.72 -11.24
C SER A 163 -9.78 -4.75 -11.35
N ILE A 164 -9.26 -4.12 -12.39
CA ILE A 164 -7.84 -3.74 -12.41
C ILE A 164 -7.58 -2.68 -11.34
N HIS A 165 -6.30 -2.48 -11.02
CA HIS A 165 -5.84 -1.40 -10.15
C HIS A 165 -4.49 -0.91 -10.66
N SER A 166 -4.51 0.09 -11.51
CA SER A 166 -3.31 0.73 -12.05
C SER A 166 -3.41 2.23 -11.87
N GLY A 167 -2.31 2.97 -11.96
CA GLY A 167 -2.37 4.42 -11.85
C GLY A 167 -1.23 5.13 -12.56
N VAL A 168 -1.57 6.27 -13.14
CA VAL A 168 -0.64 7.19 -13.78
C VAL A 168 -0.71 8.56 -13.13
N GLY A 169 0.43 9.03 -12.63
CA GLY A 169 0.55 10.35 -12.03
C GLY A 169 0.80 11.44 -13.08
N THR A 170 0.48 12.68 -12.75
CA THR A 170 1.02 13.85 -13.49
C THR A 170 2.44 14.21 -13.04
N LYS A 171 2.86 13.72 -11.87
CA LYS A 171 4.22 13.74 -11.32
C LYS A 171 4.47 12.42 -10.58
N ALA A 172 5.70 12.15 -10.15
CA ALA A 172 6.01 11.01 -9.30
C ALA A 172 5.29 11.10 -7.95
N TYR A 173 4.99 9.93 -7.36
CA TYR A 173 4.26 9.82 -6.10
C TYR A 173 4.70 8.57 -5.32
N THR A 174 4.20 8.43 -4.10
CA THR A 174 4.29 7.19 -3.31
C THR A 174 2.89 6.63 -3.13
N PHE A 175 2.76 5.31 -3.04
CA PHE A 175 1.50 4.70 -2.63
C PHE A 175 1.73 3.52 -1.69
N ILE A 176 0.74 3.26 -0.83
CA ILE A 176 0.62 2.02 -0.07
C ILE A 176 -0.48 1.19 -0.71
N TRP A 177 -0.22 -0.10 -0.87
CA TRP A 177 -1.22 -1.10 -1.24
C TRP A 177 -1.48 -1.99 -0.02
N GLY A 178 -2.75 -2.32 0.19
CA GLY A 178 -3.21 -3.32 1.13
C GLY A 178 -4.07 -4.34 0.42
N MET A 179 -3.80 -5.62 0.64
CA MET A 179 -4.47 -6.73 -0.02
C MET A 179 -5.02 -7.71 1.02
N VAL A 180 -6.21 -8.22 0.79
CA VAL A 180 -6.83 -9.30 1.56
C VAL A 180 -7.52 -10.28 0.60
N GLY A 181 -7.84 -11.49 1.07
CA GLY A 181 -8.56 -12.48 0.27
C GLY A 181 -8.47 -13.88 0.85
N GLU A 182 -8.90 -14.87 0.07
CA GLU A 182 -8.88 -16.27 0.49
C GLU A 182 -7.48 -16.89 0.51
N ASN A 183 -6.51 -16.28 -0.19
CA ASN A 183 -5.13 -16.74 -0.24
C ASN A 183 -4.14 -15.56 -0.20
N GLN A 184 -2.87 -15.86 0.06
CA GLN A 184 -1.74 -14.90 -0.01
C GLN A 184 -0.73 -15.33 -1.09
N VAL A 185 -1.22 -15.97 -2.15
CA VAL A 185 -0.41 -16.45 -3.27
C VAL A 185 -0.35 -15.30 -4.29
N PHE A 186 0.75 -14.55 -4.30
CA PHE A 186 0.81 -13.29 -5.06
C PHE A 186 0.80 -13.50 -6.57
N ASP A 187 1.40 -14.57 -7.08
CA ASP A 187 1.45 -14.91 -8.51
C ASP A 187 0.14 -15.49 -9.06
N ASP A 188 -0.81 -15.76 -8.18
CA ASP A 188 -2.14 -16.26 -8.51
C ASP A 188 -3.06 -15.14 -9.03
N MET A 189 -2.73 -14.60 -10.22
CA MET A 189 -3.39 -13.45 -10.83
C MET A 189 -3.58 -13.64 -12.35
N ASP A 190 -4.57 -12.94 -12.90
CA ASP A 190 -4.81 -12.88 -14.34
C ASP A 190 -4.11 -11.65 -14.92
N HIS A 191 -2.95 -11.86 -15.55
CA HIS A 191 -2.20 -10.79 -16.21
C HIS A 191 -2.94 -10.28 -17.45
N VAL A 192 -2.96 -8.95 -17.62
CA VAL A 192 -3.61 -8.29 -18.76
C VAL A 192 -2.54 -7.63 -19.63
N ALA A 193 -2.45 -8.03 -20.90
CA ALA A 193 -1.58 -7.34 -21.83
C ALA A 193 -2.14 -5.94 -22.15
N VAL A 194 -1.26 -4.94 -22.19
CA VAL A 194 -1.66 -3.54 -22.38
C VAL A 194 -2.47 -3.33 -23.67
N GLN A 195 -2.11 -4.07 -24.72
CA GLN A 195 -2.79 -4.02 -26.03
C GLN A 195 -4.25 -4.48 -25.99
N ASP A 196 -4.65 -5.20 -24.94
CA ASP A 196 -6.00 -5.74 -24.79
C ASP A 196 -6.93 -4.80 -24.00
N LEU A 197 -6.41 -3.74 -23.37
CA LEU A 197 -7.22 -2.80 -22.57
C LEU A 197 -8.18 -1.95 -23.43
N ARG A 198 -9.35 -1.60 -22.88
CA ARG A 198 -10.34 -0.69 -23.50
C ARG A 198 -10.88 0.37 -22.56
#